data_AF-A0A1E5IGE8-F1
#
_entry.id   AF-A0A1E5IGE8-F1
#
_cell.length_a   1.000
_cell.length_b   1.000
_cell.length_c   1.000
_cell.angle_alpha   90.00
_cell.angle_beta   90.00
_cell.angle_gamma   90.00
#
_symmetry.space_group_name_H-M   'P 1'
#
loop_
_entity.id
_entity.type
_entity.pdbx_description
1 polymer ?
#
loop_
_entity_poly.entity_id
_entity_poly.type
_entity_poly.pdbx_seq_one_letter_code
_entity_poly.pdbx_strand_id
1 'polypeptide(L)' 'MAANDRYGTFKNLRIIPKEPMTGEESFTLAGILLFGKDEIIAAAVPAFRIDLINRVDNYDRL' A
#
# COMPACT_ATOMS: atom_id res chain seq x y z
N MET A 1 -8.46 -7.82 25.08
CA MET A 1 -7.79 -6.57 24.62
C MET A 1 -7.34 -6.78 23.19
N ALA A 2 -8.17 -6.51 22.18
CA ALA A 2 -7.78 -6.60 20.77
C ALA A 2 -8.52 -5.53 19.98
N ALA A 3 -8.43 -4.29 20.47
CA ALA A 3 -8.92 -3.12 19.78
C ALA A 3 -7.72 -2.20 19.58
N ASN A 4 -7.48 -1.79 18.34
CA ASN A 4 -6.58 -0.71 17.89
C ASN A 4 -5.17 -0.99 17.35
N ASP A 5 -4.66 -2.22 17.20
CA ASP A 5 -3.37 -2.38 16.48
C ASP A 5 -3.54 -2.44 14.94
N ARG A 6 -4.06 -1.35 14.37
CA ARG A 6 -4.13 -1.16 12.92
C ARG A 6 -2.72 -1.13 12.30
N TYR A 7 -1.73 -0.64 13.06
CA TYR A 7 -0.34 -0.54 12.62
C TYR A 7 0.34 -1.92 12.47
N GLY A 8 0.08 -2.85 13.40
CA GLY A 8 0.57 -4.23 13.31
C GLY A 8 0.05 -4.97 12.08
N THR A 9 -1.18 -4.67 11.64
CA THR A 9 -1.77 -5.26 10.43
C THR A 9 -0.98 -4.86 9.17
N PHE A 10 -0.60 -3.58 9.04
CA PHE A 10 0.18 -3.09 7.91
C PHE A 10 1.62 -3.60 7.90
N LYS A 11 2.21 -3.86 9.08
CA LYS A 11 3.52 -4.52 9.19
C LYS A 11 3.47 -5.98 8.74
N ASN A 12 2.44 -6.73 9.14
CA ASN A 12 2.26 -8.13 8.74
C ASN A 12 2.04 -8.28 7.22
N LEU A 13 1.36 -7.32 6.60
CA LEU A 13 1.16 -7.24 5.15
C LEU A 13 2.37 -6.66 4.39
N ARG A 14 3.48 -6.37 5.08
CA ARG A 14 4.68 -5.70 4.54
C ARG A 14 4.39 -4.39 3.82
N ILE A 15 3.31 -3.70 4.18
CA ILE A 15 2.94 -2.41 3.57
C ILE A 15 3.86 -1.29 4.06
N ILE A 16 4.28 -1.36 5.34
CA ILE A 16 5.18 -0.41 5.99
C ILE A 16 6.41 -1.18 6.52
N PRO A 17 7.39 -1.53 5.66
CA PRO A 17 8.64 -2.12 6.10
C PRO A 17 9.48 -1.11 6.87
N LYS A 18 10.22 -1.63 7.85
CA LYS A 18 11.29 -0.91 8.53
C LYS A 18 12.61 -1.28 7.87
N GLU A 19 13.34 -0.29 7.38
CA GLU A 19 14.65 -0.48 6.76
C GLU A 19 15.66 -0.95 7.84
N PRO A 20 16.38 -2.06 7.65
CA PRO A 20 17.22 -2.64 8.70
C PRO A 20 18.43 -1.80 9.12
N MET A 21 18.98 -1.00 8.21
CA MET A 21 20.19 -0.22 8.41
C MET A 21 19.90 1.16 9.01
N THR A 22 18.83 1.84 8.59
CA THR A 22 18.46 3.19 9.04
C THR A 22 17.37 3.19 10.10
N GLY A 23 16.57 2.11 10.17
CA GLY A 23 15.42 2.01 11.06
C GLY A 23 14.23 2.85 10.60
N GLU A 24 14.28 3.42 9.40
CA GLU A 24 13.20 4.24 8.85
C GLU A 24 12.03 3.37 8.37
N GLU A 25 10.81 3.84 8.60
CA GLU A 25 9.60 3.23 8.06
C GLU A 25 9.18 3.98 6.81
N SER A 26 8.97 3.25 5.71
CA SER A 26 8.49 3.81 4.44
C SER A 26 7.32 2.99 3.92
N PHE A 27 6.51 3.59 3.05
CA PHE A 27 5.43 2.87 2.38
C PHE A 27 5.98 2.11 1.17
N THR A 28 5.60 0.84 1.04
CA THR A 28 5.84 0.10 -0.19
C THR A 28 5.01 0.66 -1.34
N LEU A 29 5.43 0.33 -2.56
CA LEU A 29 4.63 0.59 -3.76
C LEU A 29 3.20 0.03 -3.64
N ALA A 30 3.02 -1.16 -3.05
CA ALA A 30 1.69 -1.71 -2.80
C ALA A 30 0.84 -0.82 -1.87
N GLY A 31 1.45 -0.28 -0.81
CA GLY A 31 0.79 0.69 0.08
C GLY A 31 0.39 1.97 -0.64
N ILE A 32 1.30 2.48 -1.48
CA ILE A 32 1.05 3.67 -2.30
C ILE A 32 -0.11 3.42 -3.28
N LEU A 33 -0.16 2.27 -3.95
CA LEU A 33 -1.23 1.96 -4.91
C LEU A 33 -2.60 1.69 -4.26
N LEU A 34 -2.63 1.19 -3.02
CA LEU A 34 -3.88 0.89 -2.31
C LEU A 34 -4.46 2.08 -1.56
N PHE A 35 -3.61 2.95 -1.01
CA PHE A 35 -4.02 4.00 -0.08
C PHE A 35 -3.46 5.39 -0.40
N GLY A 36 -2.59 5.49 -1.40
CA GLY A 36 -2.01 6.77 -1.83
C GLY A 36 -3.03 7.66 -2.53
N LYS A 37 -2.77 8.96 -2.52
CA LYS A 37 -3.48 9.92 -3.37
C LYS A 37 -2.98 9.82 -4.81
N ASP A 38 -3.81 10.22 -5.76
CA ASP A 38 -3.51 10.15 -7.19
C ASP A 38 -2.19 10.84 -7.54
N GLU A 39 -1.85 11.97 -6.92
CA GLU A 39 -0.60 12.68 -7.21
C GLU A 39 0.63 11.89 -6.74
N ILE A 40 0.50 11.16 -5.63
CA ILE A 40 1.58 10.32 -5.07
C ILE A 40 1.72 9.05 -5.91
N ILE A 41 0.61 8.45 -6.34
CA ILE A 41 0.61 7.30 -7.25
C ILE A 41 1.25 7.68 -8.59
N ALA A 42 0.87 8.82 -9.17
CA ALA A 42 1.43 9.32 -10.42
C ALA A 42 2.93 9.66 -10.29
N ALA A 43 3.37 10.17 -9.14
CA ALA A 43 4.78 10.42 -8.89
C ALA A 43 5.58 9.11 -8.72
N ALA A 44 5.02 8.11 -8.06
CA ALA A 44 5.68 6.82 -7.83
C ALA A 44 5.71 5.94 -9.09
N VAL A 45 4.70 6.04 -9.96
CA VAL A 45 4.58 5.22 -11.18
C VAL A 45 4.15 6.08 -12.39
N PRO A 46 4.98 7.03 -12.86
CA PRO A 46 4.58 8.01 -13.88
C PRO A 46 4.26 7.40 -15.26
N ALA A 47 4.82 6.23 -15.56
CA ALA A 47 4.52 5.48 -16.79
C ALA A 47 3.15 4.77 -16.73
N PHE A 48 2.59 4.63 -15.53
CA PHE A 48 1.37 3.90 -15.27
C PHE A 48 0.23 4.91 -15.11
N ARG A 49 -0.23 5.45 -16.24
CA ARG A 49 -1.39 6.33 -16.28
C ARG A 49 -2.63 5.46 -16.11
N ILE A 50 -3.09 5.29 -14.87
CA ILE A 50 -4.30 4.53 -14.58
C ILE A 50 -5.48 5.48 -14.79
N ASP A 51 -6.05 5.48 -15.99
CA ASP A 51 -7.22 6.34 -16.27
C ASP A 51 -8.46 5.91 -15.45
N LEU A 52 -8.55 4.63 -15.07
CA LEU A 52 -9.58 4.10 -14.15
C LEU A 52 -9.17 2.70 -13.63
N ILE A 53 -9.18 2.46 -12.32
CA ILE A 53 -9.16 1.09 -11.78
C ILE A 53 -10.60 0.57 -11.77
N ASN A 54 -10.99 -0.16 -12.82
CA ASN A 54 -12.26 -0.87 -12.84
C ASN A 54 -12.07 -2.29 -12.28
N ARG A 55 -12.56 -2.57 -11.07
CA ARG A 55 -12.66 -3.95 -10.57
C ARG A 55 -13.88 -4.61 -11.20
N VAL A 56 -13.65 -5.34 -12.31
CA VAL A 56 -14.72 -6.06 -13.02
C VAL A 56 -15.19 -7.27 -12.22
N ASP A 57 -14.26 -8.02 -11.62
CA ASP A 57 -14.55 -9.20 -10.80
C ASP A 57 -13.57 -9.31 -9.62
N ASN A 58 -14.02 -9.91 -8.51
CA ASN A 58 -13.22 -10.12 -7.31
C ASN A 58 -13.10 -11.62 -6.99
N TYR A 59 -12.11 -12.29 -7.60
CA TYR A 59 -11.90 -13.74 -7.46
C TYR A 59 -11.12 -14.15 -6.20
N ASP A 60 -10.57 -13.19 -5.45
CA ASP A 60 -9.77 -13.46 -4.23
C ASP A 60 -10.62 -13.79 -2.99
N ARG A 61 -11.95 -13.81 -3.12
CA ARG A 61 -12.87 -14.31 -2.08
C ARG A 61 -13.49 -15.62 -2.56
N LEU A 62 -12.71 -16.70 -2.48
CA LEU A 62 -13.21 -18.07 -2.39
C LEU A 62 -13.21 -18.52 -0.92
#